data_AF-A0A849BGK6-F1
#
_entry.id   AF-A0A849BGK6-F1
#
_cell.length_a   1.000
_cell.length_b   1.000
_cell.length_c   1.000
_cell.angle_alpha   90.00
_cell.angle_beta   90.00
_cell.angle_gamma   90.00
#
_symmetry.space_group_name_H-M   'P 1'
#
loop_
_entity.id
_entity.type
_entity.pdbx_description
1 polymer ?
#
loop_
_entity_poly.entity_id
_entity_poly.type
_entity_poly.pdbx_seq_one_letter_code
_entity_poly.pdbx_strand_id
1 'polypeptide(L)'
;MTATSRALALASALTLTALPLAAPAMAASSGTTELTGNLTQLNDSGASAEVTGSVTGDELTINITPQGLLEGAPHAQHIHIGGTNSCPSNDMEGSGANGALQVT
;
A
#
# COMPACT_ATOMS: atom_id res chain seq x y z
N MET A 1 59.77 17.90 -41.91
CA MET A 1 60.43 17.19 -40.79
C MET A 1 59.89 17.80 -39.50
N THR A 2 59.30 16.89 -38.73
CA THR A 2 58.74 16.89 -37.37
C THR A 2 59.07 18.04 -36.41
N ALA A 3 58.04 18.62 -35.79
CA ALA A 3 58.05 19.19 -34.43
C ALA A 3 56.62 19.63 -34.05
N THR A 4 56.01 19.44 -32.87
CA THR A 4 56.22 18.64 -31.66
C THR A 4 54.87 18.79 -30.94
N SER A 5 54.04 17.75 -30.86
CA SER A 5 52.72 17.86 -30.23
C SER A 5 52.88 18.02 -28.72
N ARG A 6 52.39 19.14 -28.18
CA ARG A 6 52.38 19.45 -26.75
C ARG A 6 51.44 18.49 -26.01
N ALA A 7 51.99 17.68 -25.12
CA ALA A 7 51.21 16.87 -24.19
C ALA A 7 50.56 17.79 -23.15
N LEU A 8 49.23 17.75 -23.06
CA LEU A 8 48.47 18.42 -22.02
C LEU A 8 48.13 17.39 -20.93
N ALA A 9 48.91 17.36 -19.87
CA ALA A 9 48.59 16.60 -18.67
C ALA A 9 47.56 17.37 -17.84
N LEU A 10 46.31 16.92 -17.84
CA LEU A 10 45.27 17.40 -16.95
C LEU A 10 45.24 16.47 -15.72
N ALA A 11 45.90 16.90 -14.65
CA ALA A 11 45.78 16.26 -13.34
C ALA A 11 44.58 16.86 -12.60
N SER A 12 43.43 16.21 -12.68
CA SER A 12 42.25 16.55 -11.87
C SER A 12 42.39 15.88 -10.50
N ALA A 13 42.82 16.64 -9.51
CA ALA A 13 42.83 16.25 -8.10
C ALA A 13 41.38 16.18 -7.58
N LEU A 14 40.90 14.96 -7.32
CA LEU A 14 39.58 14.71 -6.74
C LEU A 14 39.67 14.88 -5.22
N THR A 15 39.25 16.02 -4.70
CA THR A 15 39.12 16.25 -3.25
C THR A 15 37.92 15.49 -2.72
N LEU A 16 38.17 14.41 -1.97
CA LEU A 16 37.15 13.58 -1.35
C LEU A 16 36.61 14.29 -0.09
N THR A 17 35.51 15.01 -0.24
CA THR A 17 34.77 15.59 0.90
C THR A 17 34.14 14.46 1.71
N ALA A 18 34.49 14.37 3.00
CA ALA A 18 33.93 13.38 3.93
C ALA A 18 32.40 13.55 4.04
N LEU A 19 31.66 12.53 3.63
CA LEU A 19 30.21 12.45 3.80
C LEU A 19 29.91 12.08 5.26
N PRO A 20 29.07 12.83 6.00
CA PRO A 20 28.65 12.41 7.33
C PRO A 20 27.88 11.08 7.22
N LEU A 21 28.34 10.06 7.96
CA LEU A 21 27.66 8.79 8.13
C LEU A 21 26.31 9.08 8.80
N ALA A 22 25.23 9.09 8.03
CA ALA A 22 23.88 9.18 8.56
C ALA A 22 23.63 7.92 9.40
N ALA A 23 23.56 8.05 10.72
CA ALA A 23 23.10 6.99 11.59
C ALA A 23 21.65 6.63 11.21
N PRO A 24 21.26 5.35 11.21
CA PRO A 24 19.89 4.97 10.89
C PRO A 24 18.95 5.61 11.92
N ALA A 25 17.97 6.38 11.45
CA ALA A 25 16.88 6.86 12.26
C ALA A 25 16.07 5.65 12.73
N MET A 26 16.14 5.33 14.02
CA MET A 26 15.30 4.31 14.62
C MET A 26 13.89 4.90 14.78
N ALA A 27 12.95 4.45 13.95
CA ALA A 27 11.55 4.80 14.13
C ALA A 27 11.09 4.26 15.49
N ALA A 28 10.73 5.16 16.42
CA ALA A 28 10.06 4.76 17.64
C ALA A 28 8.69 4.19 17.25
N SER A 29 8.38 2.97 17.68
CA SER A 29 7.01 2.44 17.59
C SER A 29 6.12 3.36 18.43
N SER A 30 5.20 4.08 17.78
CA SER A 30 4.25 4.98 18.44
C SER A 30 3.20 4.24 19.28
N GLY A 31 3.33 2.92 19.43
CA GLY A 31 2.25 2.08 19.94
C GLY A 31 1.07 1.96 18.97
N THR A 32 1.22 2.47 17.74
CA THR A 32 0.20 2.42 16.69
C THR A 32 0.47 1.26 15.74
N THR A 33 -0.56 0.47 15.46
CA THR A 33 -0.54 -0.53 14.38
C THR A 33 -1.24 0.04 13.17
N GLU A 34 -0.51 0.22 12.08
CA GLU A 34 -1.06 0.64 10.78
C GLU A 34 -1.55 -0.59 9.98
N LEU A 35 -2.69 -0.45 9.35
CA LEU A 35 -3.37 -1.47 8.55
C LEU A 35 -3.67 -0.89 7.17
N THR A 36 -3.47 -1.67 6.12
CA THR A 36 -3.85 -1.30 4.76
C THR A 36 -4.52 -2.48 4.07
N GLY A 37 -5.46 -2.17 3.18
CA GLY A 37 -6.18 -3.17 2.41
C GLY A 37 -6.72 -2.57 1.11
N ASN A 38 -6.76 -3.41 0.08
CA ASN A 38 -7.41 -3.10 -1.19
C ASN A 38 -8.55 -4.09 -1.38
N LEU A 39 -9.76 -3.55 -1.48
CA LEU A 39 -10.98 -4.34 -1.72
C LEU A 39 -11.32 -4.26 -3.20
N THR A 40 -11.44 -5.42 -3.82
CA THR A 40 -11.98 -5.56 -5.17
C THR A 40 -13.39 -6.14 -5.10
N GLN A 41 -14.15 -5.96 -6.18
CA GLN A 41 -15.50 -6.50 -6.27
C GLN A 41 -15.52 -8.02 -6.08
N LEU A 42 -16.66 -8.51 -5.63
CA LEU A 42 -17.10 -9.91 -5.74
C LEU A 42 -18.52 -9.92 -6.30
N ASN A 43 -18.93 -11.04 -6.92
CA ASN A 43 -20.27 -11.24 -7.50
C ASN A 43 -20.69 -10.11 -8.46
N ASP A 44 -19.75 -9.60 -9.26
CA ASP A 44 -19.99 -8.51 -10.22
C ASP A 44 -20.63 -7.24 -9.59
N SER A 45 -20.38 -7.01 -8.29
CA SER A 45 -20.98 -5.88 -7.57
C SER A 45 -20.53 -4.50 -8.06
N GLY A 46 -19.42 -4.41 -8.80
CA GLY A 46 -18.81 -3.15 -9.22
C GLY A 46 -18.15 -2.35 -8.09
N ALA A 47 -18.29 -2.78 -6.83
CA ALA A 47 -17.79 -2.08 -5.67
C ALA A 47 -16.29 -2.36 -5.43
N SER A 48 -15.52 -1.31 -5.17
CA SER A 48 -14.12 -1.42 -4.77
C SER A 48 -13.79 -0.36 -3.70
N ALA A 49 -12.70 -0.57 -2.96
CA ALA A 49 -12.23 0.45 -2.03
C ALA A 49 -10.74 0.31 -1.71
N GLU A 50 -10.08 1.45 -1.50
CA GLU A 50 -8.83 1.52 -0.75
C GLU A 50 -9.15 1.77 0.73
N VAL A 51 -8.54 1.00 1.62
CA VAL A 51 -8.78 1.07 3.06
C VAL A 51 -7.47 1.25 3.79
N THR A 52 -7.43 2.24 4.68
CA THR A 52 -6.38 2.37 5.69
C THR A 52 -7.00 2.35 7.08
N GLY A 53 -6.26 1.85 8.05
CA GLY A 53 -6.69 1.91 9.44
C GLY A 53 -5.51 1.98 10.38
N SER A 54 -5.75 2.50 11.58
CA SER A 54 -4.75 2.56 12.63
C SER A 54 -5.37 2.15 13.97
N VAL A 55 -4.65 1.33 14.73
CA VAL A 55 -5.02 0.93 16.09
C VAL A 55 -4.03 1.55 17.06
N THR A 56 -4.51 2.39 17.97
CA THR A 56 -3.71 2.97 19.06
C THR A 56 -4.43 2.73 20.38
N GLY A 57 -3.84 1.90 21.26
CA GLY A 57 -4.51 1.48 22.48
C GLY A 57 -5.77 0.67 22.18
N ASP A 58 -6.92 1.20 22.55
CA ASP A 58 -8.27 0.64 22.31
C ASP A 58 -9.06 1.39 21.22
N GLU A 59 -8.44 2.37 20.55
CA GLU A 59 -9.06 3.13 19.47
C GLU A 59 -8.65 2.58 18.09
N LEU A 60 -9.64 2.35 17.22
CA LEU A 60 -9.47 2.00 15.82
C LEU A 60 -10.00 3.14 14.95
N THR A 61 -9.12 3.77 14.18
CA THR A 61 -9.49 4.72 13.13
C THR A 61 -9.45 4.00 11.78
N ILE A 62 -10.49 4.15 10.96
CA ILE A 62 -10.56 3.57 9.60
C ILE A 62 -10.92 4.65 8.60
N ASN A 63 -10.19 4.69 7.49
CA ASN A 63 -10.54 5.49 6.31
C ASN A 63 -10.83 4.53 5.15
N ILE A 64 -11.98 4.74 4.51
CA ILE A 64 -12.42 3.96 3.36
C ILE A 64 -12.65 4.93 2.21
N THR A 65 -12.01 4.69 1.07
CA THR A 65 -12.23 5.44 -0.17
C THR A 65 -12.92 4.51 -1.17
N PRO A 66 -14.28 4.46 -1.18
CA PRO A 66 -15.01 3.52 -2.01
C PRO A 66 -15.31 4.05 -3.41
N GLN A 67 -15.51 3.14 -4.36
CA GLN A 67 -16.04 3.39 -5.71
C GLN A 67 -17.09 2.33 -6.07
N GLY A 68 -17.96 2.66 -7.02
CA GLY A 68 -18.98 1.72 -7.53
C GLY A 68 -20.15 1.45 -6.58
N LEU A 69 -20.23 2.15 -5.45
CA LEU A 69 -21.38 2.10 -4.55
C LEU A 69 -22.58 2.85 -5.15
N LEU A 70 -23.79 2.42 -4.77
CA LEU A 70 -25.02 3.04 -5.25
C LEU A 70 -25.20 4.45 -4.67
N GLU A 71 -25.23 5.47 -5.52
CA GLU A 71 -25.39 6.85 -5.07
C GLU A 71 -26.71 7.10 -4.32
N GLY A 72 -26.66 7.88 -3.24
CA GLY A 72 -27.84 8.26 -2.45
C GLY A 72 -28.42 7.12 -1.60
N ALA A 73 -27.85 5.92 -1.65
CA ALA A 73 -28.28 4.79 -0.84
C ALA A 73 -27.41 4.64 0.44
N PRO A 74 -28.02 4.32 1.60
CA PRO A 74 -27.25 4.00 2.80
C PRO A 74 -26.50 2.67 2.62
N HIS A 75 -25.24 2.63 3.06
CA HIS A 75 -24.41 1.43 3.08
C HIS A 75 -24.05 1.09 4.53
N ALA A 76 -24.37 -0.14 4.96
CA ALA A 76 -24.02 -0.59 6.30
C ALA A 76 -22.51 -0.83 6.42
N GLN A 77 -21.93 -0.37 7.53
CA GLN A 77 -20.53 -0.61 7.87
C GLN A 77 -20.48 -1.35 9.20
N HIS A 78 -19.76 -2.46 9.25
CA HIS A 78 -19.55 -3.24 10.46
C HIS A 78 -18.20 -3.97 10.38
N ILE A 79 -17.67 -4.32 11.55
CA ILE A 79 -16.39 -5.03 11.69
C ILE A 79 -16.67 -6.53 11.81
N HIS A 80 -16.06 -7.32 10.93
CA HIS A 80 -16.02 -8.78 11.06
C HIS A 80 -14.79 -9.17 11.91
N ILE A 81 -14.99 -10.01 12.92
CA ILE A 81 -13.90 -10.54 13.77
C ILE A 81 -13.71 -12.02 13.48
N GLY A 82 -12.46 -12.48 13.40
CA GLY A 82 -12.12 -13.89 13.16
C GLY A 82 -12.00 -14.28 11.68
N GLY A 83 -11.96 -13.30 10.78
CA GLY A 83 -11.65 -13.52 9.37
C GLY A 83 -10.18 -13.91 9.15
N THR A 84 -9.90 -14.49 7.97
CA THR A 84 -8.53 -14.88 7.55
C THR A 84 -7.78 -13.74 6.84
N ASN A 85 -8.36 -12.53 6.80
CA ASN A 85 -7.85 -11.36 6.09
C ASN A 85 -7.55 -11.64 4.60
N SER A 86 -8.26 -12.60 4.00
CA SER A 86 -8.10 -13.01 2.62
C SER A 86 -9.46 -13.00 1.93
N CYS A 87 -9.52 -12.41 0.74
CA CYS A 87 -10.72 -12.43 -0.09
C CYS A 87 -10.68 -13.61 -1.07
N PRO A 88 -11.82 -14.21 -1.41
CA PRO A 88 -11.93 -15.08 -2.58
C PRO A 88 -11.44 -14.40 -3.85
N SER A 89 -11.01 -15.20 -4.82
CA SER A 89 -10.79 -14.69 -6.18
C SER A 89 -12.13 -14.41 -6.87
N ASN A 90 -12.13 -13.50 -7.84
CA ASN A 90 -13.32 -13.10 -8.59
C ASN A 90 -13.89 -14.22 -9.48
N ASP A 91 -13.08 -15.23 -9.82
CA ASP A 91 -13.46 -16.42 -10.60
C ASP A 91 -13.94 -17.59 -9.73
N MET A 92 -14.00 -17.43 -8.42
CA MET A 92 -14.49 -18.48 -7.52
C MET A 92 -16.01 -18.62 -7.62
N GLU A 93 -16.49 -19.83 -7.91
CA GLU A 93 -17.92 -20.16 -7.83
C GLU A 93 -18.32 -20.48 -6.39
N GLY A 94 -19.33 -19.75 -5.90
CA GLY A 94 -20.00 -20.02 -4.64
C GLY A 94 -21.20 -20.96 -4.79
N SER A 95 -21.89 -21.21 -3.67
CA SER A 95 -23.07 -22.06 -3.62
C SER A 95 -24.40 -21.33 -3.87
N GLY A 96 -24.35 -20.02 -4.17
CA GLY A 96 -25.53 -19.19 -4.37
C GLY A 96 -26.16 -19.28 -5.74
N ALA A 97 -27.22 -18.50 -5.92
CA ALA A 97 -27.88 -18.36 -7.22
C ALA A 97 -26.86 -17.90 -8.27
N ASN A 98 -26.84 -18.55 -9.42
CA ASN A 98 -25.88 -18.31 -10.50
C ASN A 98 -24.40 -18.45 -10.07
N GLY A 99 -24.11 -19.26 -9.05
CA GLY A 99 -22.74 -19.47 -8.56
C GLY A 99 -22.23 -18.31 -7.69
N ALA A 100 -23.09 -17.44 -7.18
CA ALA A 100 -22.67 -16.33 -6.33
C ALA A 100 -22.03 -16.81 -5.01
N LEU A 101 -20.96 -16.14 -4.60
CA LEU A 101 -20.37 -16.26 -3.28
C LEU A 101 -21.37 -15.77 -2.23
N GLN A 102 -21.56 -16.57 -1.17
CA GLN A 102 -22.39 -16.21 -0.05
C GLN A 102 -21.53 -15.95 1.19
N VAL A 103 -21.96 -14.99 1.99
CA VAL A 103 -21.50 -14.86 3.38
C VAL A 103 -22.43 -15.70 4.25
N THR A 104 -21.87 -16.55 5.11
CA THR A 104 -22.61 -17.40 6.06
C THR A 104 -22.55 -16.85 7.46
#